data_AF-A0A7C5NNS1-F1
#
_entry.id   AF-A0A7C5NNS1-F1
#
_cell.length_a   1.000
_cell.length_b   1.000
_cell.length_c   1.000
_cell.angle_alpha   90.00
_cell.angle_beta   90.00
_cell.angle_gamma   90.00
#
_symmetry.space_group_name_H-M   'P 1'
#
loop_
_entity.id
_entity.type
_entity.pdbx_description
1 polymer ?
#
loop_
_entity_poly.entity_id
_entity_poly.type
_entity_poly.pdbx_seq_one_letter_code
_entity_poly.pdbx_strand_id
1 'polypeptide(L)' 'MNISIFGPGLIGGSIALDLKDEGNHIIGVDKNPKHLEQAIQLGLIDEAMGQDEALAKSDVVILSIPVDGI' A
#
# COMPACT_ATOMS: atom_id res chain seq x y z
N MET A 1 5.90 -10.27 6.43
CA MET A 1 6.74 -9.04 6.52
C MET A 1 5.83 -7.83 6.41
N ASN A 2 6.28 -6.65 6.85
CA ASN A 2 5.54 -5.41 6.63
C ASN A 2 5.95 -4.79 5.29
N ILE A 3 5.04 -4.76 4.33
CA ILE A 3 5.30 -4.21 2.99
C ILE A 3 4.43 -2.97 2.81
N SER A 4 5.04 -1.83 2.51
CA SER A 4 4.29 -0.61 2.18
C SER A 4 4.10 -0.47 0.68
N ILE A 5 2.86 -0.22 0.26
CA ILE A 5 2.48 0.08 -1.12
C ILE A 5 2.09 1.56 -1.20
N PHE A 6 2.90 2.35 -1.89
CA PHE A 6 2.62 3.76 -2.17
C PHE A 6 1.83 3.85 -3.47
N GLY A 7 0.55 4.20 -3.35
CA GLY A 7 -0.43 4.18 -4.44
C GLY A 7 -1.03 2.78 -4.64
N PRO A 8 -1.91 2.29 -3.74
CA PRO A 8 -2.57 0.98 -3.83
C PRO A 8 -3.71 0.94 -4.87
N GLY A 9 -3.55 1.64 -5.99
CA GLY A 9 -4.51 1.67 -7.11
C GLY A 9 -4.46 0.38 -7.94
N LEU A 10 -4.63 0.48 -9.27
CA LEU A 10 -4.68 -0.71 -10.14
C LEU A 10 -3.41 -1.58 -10.06
N ILE A 11 -2.22 -0.98 -10.20
CA ILE A 11 -0.94 -1.70 -10.19
C ILE A 11 -0.57 -2.11 -8.76
N GLY A 12 -0.53 -1.15 -7.84
CA GLY A 12 -0.18 -1.41 -6.44
C GLY A 12 -1.12 -2.39 -5.76
N GLY A 13 -2.42 -2.30 -6.05
CA GLY A 13 -3.44 -3.19 -5.50
C GLY A 13 -3.29 -4.64 -5.97
N SER A 14 -2.98 -4.87 -7.25
CA SER A 14 -2.74 -6.24 -7.76
C SER A 14 -1.52 -6.88 -7.08
N ILE A 15 -0.43 -6.11 -6.95
CA ILE A 15 0.78 -6.58 -6.27
C ILE A 15 0.50 -6.84 -4.79
N ALA A 16 -0.27 -5.96 -4.15
CA ALA A 16 -0.63 -6.11 -2.75
C ALA A 16 -1.42 -7.39 -2.48
N LEU A 17 -2.36 -7.75 -3.36
CA LEU A 17 -3.12 -9.00 -3.26
C LEU A 17 -2.22 -10.24 -3.32
N ASP A 18 -1.35 -10.32 -4.33
CA ASP A 18 -0.43 -11.46 -4.49
C ASP A 18 0.49 -11.58 -3.26
N LEU A 19 1.00 -10.46 -2.74
CA LEU A 19 1.85 -10.45 -1.54
C LEU A 19 1.10 -10.82 -0.26
N LYS A 20 -0.19 -10.47 -0.15
CA LYS A 20 -1.03 -10.91 0.97
C LYS A 20 -1.26 -12.41 0.96
N ASP A 21 -1.45 -13.01 -0.21
CA ASP A 21 -1.65 -14.45 -0.34
C ASP A 21 -0.41 -15.25 0.12
N GLU A 22 0.77 -14.63 0.10
CA GLU A 22 2.01 -15.18 0.68
C GLU A 22 2.13 -14.97 2.21
N GLY A 23 1.14 -14.36 2.86
CA GLY A 23 1.11 -14.11 4.30
C GLY A 23 1.83 -12.84 4.75
N ASN A 24 2.05 -11.87 3.84
CA ASN A 24 2.58 -10.56 4.20
C ASN A 24 1.50 -9.62 4.74
N HIS A 25 1.93 -8.65 5.53
CA HIS A 25 1.09 -7.58 6.05
C HIS A 25 1.31 -6.33 5.20
N ILE A 26 0.24 -5.82 4.60
CA ILE A 26 0.29 -4.72 3.64
C ILE A 26 -0.17 -3.41 4.26
N ILE A 27 0.71 -2.42 4.21
CA ILE A 27 0.45 -1.04 4.62
C ILE A 27 0.23 -0.21 3.36
N GLY A 28 -0.94 0.40 3.22
CA GLY A 28 -1.23 1.32 2.12
C GLY A 28 -0.86 2.76 2.46
N VAL A 29 -0.26 3.45 1.49
CA VAL A 29 0.03 4.88 1.55
C VAL A 29 -0.49 5.56 0.29
N ASP A 30 -1.31 6.60 0.43
CA ASP A 30 -1.80 7.43 -0.67
C ASP A 30 -2.04 8.85 -0.14
N LYS A 31 -1.91 9.85 -1.01
CA LYS A 31 -2.22 11.26 -0.70
C LYS A 31 -3.74 11.47 -0.57
N ASN A 32 -4.55 10.59 -1.19
CA ASN A 32 -6.00 10.64 -1.16
C ASN A 32 -6.58 9.62 -0.17
N PRO A 33 -7.18 10.07 0.96
CA PRO A 33 -7.73 9.15 1.98
C PRO A 33 -8.87 8.29 1.43
N LYS A 34 -9.61 8.75 0.41
CA LYS A 34 -10.67 7.93 -0.21
C LYS A 34 -10.11 6.70 -0.92
N HIS A 35 -8.93 6.80 -1.54
CA HIS A 35 -8.31 5.64 -2.17
C HIS A 35 -7.90 4.60 -1.12
N LEU A 36 -7.42 5.05 0.04
CA LEU A 36 -7.07 4.16 1.15
C LEU A 36 -8.29 3.45 1.73
N GLU A 37 -9.39 4.18 1.94
CA GLU A 37 -10.66 3.57 2.37
C GLU A 37 -11.14 2.52 1.37
N GLN A 38 -11.11 2.82 0.07
CA GLN A 38 -11.47 1.87 -0.97
C GLN A 38 -10.54 0.66 -1.00
N ALA A 39 -9.24 0.86 -0.85
CA ALA A 39 -8.25 -0.22 -0.83
C ALA A 39 -8.45 -1.16 0.37
N ILE A 40 -8.80 -0.63 1.56
CA ILE A 40 -9.18 -1.44 2.72
C ILE A 40 -10.48 -2.22 2.44
N GLN A 41 -11.51 -1.56 1.91
CA GLN A 41 -12.80 -2.20 1.62
C GLN A 41 -12.69 -3.33 0.59
N LEU A 42 -11.80 -3.17 -0.39
CA LEU A 42 -11.50 -4.18 -1.40
C LEU A 42 -10.52 -5.26 -0.91
N GLY A 43 -9.99 -5.12 0.31
CA GLY A 43 -9.05 -6.06 0.91
C GLY A 43 -7.62 -5.99 0.34
N LEU A 44 -7.32 -4.98 -0.47
CA LEU A 44 -6.00 -4.81 -1.11
C LEU A 44 -4.91 -4.56 -0.07
N ILE A 45 -5.23 -3.81 0.98
CA ILE A 45 -4.30 -3.47 2.08
C ILE A 45 -4.92 -3.88 3.42
N ASP A 46 -4.08 -4.14 4.42
CA ASP A 46 -4.51 -4.50 5.77
C ASP A 46 -4.77 -3.26 6.64
N GLU A 47 -3.94 -2.23 6.47
CA GLU A 47 -4.10 -0.95 7.13
C GLU A 47 -3.56 0.20 6.27
N ALA A 48 -3.97 1.42 6.61
CA ALA A 48 -3.47 2.64 5.98
C ALA A 48 -2.64 3.43 6.98
N MET A 49 -1.49 3.95 6.55
CA MET A 49 -0.63 4.80 7.38
C MET A 49 -0.18 6.05 6.62
N GLY A 50 0.26 7.05 7.39
CA GLY A 50 1.02 8.16 6.84
C GLY A 50 2.39 7.70 6.33
N GLN A 51 2.95 8.44 5.37
CA GLN A 51 4.22 8.11 4.72
C GLN A 51 5.36 7.82 5.72
N ASP A 52 5.60 8.71 6.68
CA ASP A 52 6.74 8.56 7.61
C ASP A 52 6.57 7.35 8.54
N GLU A 53 5.35 7.07 8.99
CA GLU A 53 5.04 5.90 9.83
C GLU A 53 5.18 4.60 9.05
N ALA A 54 4.72 4.58 7.80
CA ALA A 54 4.82 3.44 6.90
C ALA A 54 6.30 3.11 6.61
N LEU A 55 7.11 4.12 6.28
CA LEU A 55 8.55 3.97 6.06
C LEU A 55 9.28 3.44 7.29
N ALA A 56 8.90 3.88 8.49
CA ALA A 56 9.53 3.42 9.73
C ALA A 56 9.22 1.95 10.07
N LYS A 57 8.11 1.40 9.56
CA LYS A 57 7.64 0.04 9.87
C LYS A 57 7.88 -0.98 8.75
N SER A 58 8.27 -0.52 7.56
CA SER A 58 8.39 -1.37 6.38
C SER A 58 9.73 -2.07 6.26
N ASP A 59 9.65 -3.37 5.98
CA ASP A 59 10.78 -4.17 5.51
C ASP A 59 11.04 -3.90 4.02
N VAL A 60 9.97 -3.66 3.25
CA VAL A 60 9.99 -3.39 1.80
C VAL A 60 9.01 -2.26 1.48
N VAL A 61 9.42 -1.38 0.57
CA VAL A 61 8.58 -0.29 0.05
C VAL A 61 8.44 -0.47 -1.46
N ILE A 62 7.19 -0.45 -1.93
CA ILE A 62 6.83 -0.52 -3.34
C ILE A 62 6.22 0.82 -3.73
N LEU A 63 6.84 1.50 -4.69
CA LEU A 63 6.36 2.75 -5.25
C LEU A 63 5.57 2.45 -6.53
N SER A 64 4.25 2.55 -6.45
CA SER A 64 3.32 2.37 -7.57
C SER A 64 2.51 3.65 -7.86
N ILE A 65 3.11 4.80 -7.56
CA ILE A 65 2.62 6.12 -7.93
C ILE A 65 3.06 6.48 -9.36
N PRO A 66 2.36 7.43 -10.04
CA PRO A 66 2.83 7.99 -11.31
C PRO A 66 4.27 8.52 -11.22
N VAL A 67 4.99 8.53 -12.34
CA VAL A 67 6.41 8.96 -12.41
C VAL A 67 6.59 10.41 -11.95
N ASP A 68 5.61 11.25 -12.20
CA ASP A 68 5.49 12.64 -11.76
C ASP A 68 4.83 12.80 -10.38
N GLY A 69 4.57 11.69 -9.68
CA GLY A 69 3.87 11.65 -8.40
C GLY A 69 4.76 11.84 -7.15
N ILE A 70 6.08 11.87 -7.35
CA ILE A 70 7.10 12.15 -6.31
C ILE A 70 7.01 13.61 -5.87
#